data_AF-A0A2D8RSJ0-F1
#
_entry.id   AF-A0A2D8RSJ0-F1
#
_cell.length_a   1.000
_cell.length_b   1.000
_cell.length_c   1.000
_cell.angle_alpha   90.00
_cell.angle_beta   90.00
_cell.angle_gamma   90.00
#
_symmetry.space_group_name_H-M   'P 1'
#
loop_
_entity.id
_entity.type
_entity.pdbx_description
1 polymer ?
#
loop_
_entity_poly.entity_id
_entity_poly.type
_entity_poly.pdbx_seq_one_letter_code
_entity_poly.pdbx_strand_id
1 'polypeptide(L)'
;MAWRIDQFVVKGEIHNRAPGDVSGLIWLKGLNRPLELKLKGNCYRDLAGAKLVFENPKPVEGDYSGLDVFQDGVVGDMTASKKVKIPVDPDEIVGQFGNGKHPYIIGNCLYLEWFSERNGRVLIETTDFDWNVSLPSWTLSETDEVDQRLKNQQAMFDFMDNLSQAIETDDEQEIPVTEEMNEFQWEAFLQKSDARSDMLLELFEKYGDDPRCEELVAEAMGWEIESVEFPEAEQDDWESQTEGALFQEDESDPEEYLPNHPLISEMMDITSRIFFETESRKLLNDETSNPWNQLLWHSQMTVSKLIGALEEVTREVDPEPGFVVATLKRALHLVHMTISTLEAAQSLQTKHENWQLDIRRSLFGVRESILDLMQTYRRNGA
;
A
#
# COMPACT_ATOMS: atom_id res chain seq x y z
N MET A 1 2.39 4.43 7.25
CA MET A 1 1.77 3.10 7.14
C MET A 1 1.29 2.62 8.50
N ALA A 2 0.08 2.07 8.56
CA ALA A 2 -0.50 1.52 9.79
C ALA A 2 0.03 0.14 10.18
N TRP A 3 0.17 -0.11 11.48
CA TRP A 3 0.36 -1.44 12.04
C TRP A 3 -0.96 -2.23 11.98
N ARG A 4 -1.11 -3.11 11.00
CA ARG A 4 -2.22 -4.07 10.92
C ARG A 4 -1.86 -5.33 11.69
N ILE A 5 -2.55 -5.58 12.80
CA ILE A 5 -2.18 -6.65 13.75
C ILE A 5 -3.23 -7.75 13.89
N ASP A 6 -4.33 -7.70 13.14
CA ASP A 6 -5.46 -8.63 13.22
C ASP A 6 -5.03 -10.11 13.14
N GLN A 7 -4.19 -10.47 12.18
CA GLN A 7 -3.71 -11.86 12.02
C GLN A 7 -2.89 -12.37 13.21
N PHE A 8 -2.27 -11.46 13.98
CA PHE A 8 -1.36 -11.79 15.07
C PHE A 8 -2.04 -11.84 16.44
N VAL A 9 -3.23 -11.25 16.56
CA VAL A 9 -4.02 -11.28 17.78
C VAL A 9 -4.36 -12.72 18.13
N VAL A 10 -4.10 -13.12 19.37
CA VAL A 10 -4.67 -14.32 19.98
C VAL A 10 -6.02 -13.98 20.61
N LYS A 11 -6.04 -12.93 21.43
CA LYS A 11 -7.25 -12.42 22.09
C LYS A 11 -7.04 -10.99 22.55
N GLY A 12 -8.13 -10.29 22.87
CA GLY A 12 -8.06 -8.96 23.45
C GLY A 12 -9.25 -8.63 24.34
N GLU A 13 -9.02 -7.66 25.22
CA GLU A 13 -10.02 -7.08 26.09
C GLU A 13 -9.90 -5.56 26.03
N ILE A 14 -10.95 -4.86 25.60
CA ILE A 14 -10.99 -3.40 25.52
C ILE A 14 -12.15 -2.88 26.35
N HIS A 15 -11.91 -1.79 27.08
CA HIS A 15 -12.84 -1.21 28.03
C HIS A 15 -12.97 0.29 27.78
N ASN A 16 -14.19 0.77 27.58
CA ASN A 16 -14.50 2.20 27.58
C ASN A 16 -15.49 2.51 28.72
N ARG A 17 -15.15 2.09 29.95
CA ARG A 17 -16.04 2.17 31.12
C ARG A 17 -16.24 3.58 31.67
N ALA A 18 -15.30 4.47 31.42
CA ALA A 18 -15.39 5.88 31.77
C ALA A 18 -15.34 6.72 30.49
N PRO A 19 -16.17 7.76 30.36
CA PRO A 19 -16.10 8.67 29.23
C PRO A 19 -14.71 9.29 29.08
N GLY A 20 -14.18 9.30 27.87
CA GLY A 20 -12.89 9.88 27.49
C GLY A 20 -11.68 8.99 27.73
N ASP A 21 -11.86 7.78 28.29
CA ASP A 21 -10.79 6.84 28.58
C ASP A 21 -11.11 5.46 28.00
N VAL A 22 -10.23 4.98 27.13
CA VAL A 22 -10.24 3.61 26.59
C VAL A 22 -8.97 2.91 27.04
N SER A 23 -9.14 1.79 27.73
CA SER A 23 -8.02 0.96 28.19
C SER A 23 -8.24 -0.50 27.83
N GLY A 24 -7.16 -1.24 27.64
CA GLY A 24 -7.28 -2.63 27.18
C GLY A 24 -5.99 -3.40 27.19
N LEU A 25 -6.11 -4.70 26.98
CA LEU A 25 -5.01 -5.63 26.86
C LEU A 25 -5.21 -6.47 25.60
N ILE A 26 -4.20 -6.55 24.74
CA ILE A 26 -4.23 -7.39 23.52
C ILE A 26 -3.06 -8.35 23.56
N TRP A 27 -3.34 -9.65 23.47
CA TRP A 27 -2.32 -10.69 23.43
C TRP A 27 -2.01 -11.03 21.98
N LEU A 28 -0.75 -10.90 21.59
CA LEU A 28 -0.26 -11.27 20.26
C LEU A 28 0.53 -12.57 20.31
N LYS A 29 0.46 -13.37 19.26
CA LYS A 29 1.09 -14.69 19.20
C LYS A 29 2.61 -14.57 18.97
N GLY A 30 3.40 -14.93 19.98
CA GLY A 30 4.86 -14.80 19.94
C GLY A 30 5.38 -13.70 20.86
N LEU A 31 4.50 -12.82 21.35
CA LEU A 31 4.82 -11.85 22.40
C LEU A 31 4.50 -12.42 23.79
N ASN A 32 5.49 -12.34 24.69
CA ASN A 32 5.36 -12.82 26.06
C ASN A 32 4.55 -11.88 26.98
N ARG A 33 4.24 -10.67 26.52
CA ARG A 33 3.46 -9.66 27.25
C ARG A 33 2.35 -9.14 26.35
N PRO A 34 1.16 -8.85 26.89
CA PRO A 34 0.11 -8.21 26.12
C PRO A 34 0.49 -6.76 25.81
N LEU A 35 0.01 -6.25 24.68
CA LEU A 35 -0.06 -4.81 24.44
C LEU A 35 -1.00 -4.18 25.46
N GLU A 36 -0.54 -3.12 26.12
CA GLU A 36 -1.32 -2.36 27.10
C GLU A 36 -1.81 -1.08 26.44
N LEU A 37 -3.13 -0.95 26.27
CA LEU A 37 -3.76 0.23 25.70
C LEU A 37 -4.14 1.22 26.80
N LYS A 38 -3.77 2.49 26.59
CA LYS A 38 -4.21 3.61 27.39
C LYS A 38 -4.43 4.83 26.48
N LEU A 39 -5.67 4.96 26.02
CA LEU A 39 -6.03 5.86 24.94
C LEU A 39 -7.03 6.90 25.43
N LYS A 40 -6.87 8.14 24.95
CA LYS A 40 -7.81 9.23 25.19
C LYS A 40 -8.88 9.26 24.10
N GLY A 41 -10.14 9.32 24.49
CA GLY A 41 -11.29 9.34 23.58
C GLY A 41 -12.36 8.32 23.97
N ASN A 42 -13.29 8.06 23.05
CA ASN A 42 -14.37 7.09 23.27
C ASN A 42 -14.51 6.17 22.07
N CYS A 43 -14.97 4.94 22.32
CA CYS A 43 -15.47 4.08 21.27
C CYS A 43 -16.84 4.58 20.77
N TYR A 44 -17.30 4.08 19.63
CA TYR A 44 -18.63 4.36 19.14
C TYR A 44 -19.72 3.73 20.00
N ARG A 45 -20.97 4.13 19.77
CA ARG A 45 -22.13 3.86 20.64
C ARG A 45 -22.34 2.38 20.98
N ASP A 46 -21.91 1.47 20.11
CA ASP A 46 -22.01 0.03 20.32
C ASP A 46 -20.99 -0.52 21.34
N LEU A 47 -19.87 0.17 21.55
CA LEU A 47 -18.81 -0.20 22.50
C LEU A 47 -18.66 0.80 23.66
N ALA A 48 -19.22 2.00 23.54
CA ALA A 48 -19.22 3.04 24.57
C ALA A 48 -19.83 2.51 25.88
N GLY A 49 -19.11 2.69 26.99
CA GLY A 49 -19.52 2.18 28.30
C GLY A 49 -19.37 0.69 28.50
N ALA A 50 -19.01 -0.08 27.47
CA ALA A 50 -18.94 -1.53 27.52
C ALA A 50 -17.51 -2.06 27.68
N LYS A 51 -17.44 -3.36 27.94
CA LYS A 51 -16.24 -4.18 27.79
C LYS A 51 -16.42 -5.06 26.56
N LEU A 52 -15.50 -4.95 25.61
CA LEU A 52 -15.34 -5.84 24.48
C LEU A 52 -14.31 -6.92 24.84
N VAL A 53 -14.64 -8.17 24.58
CA VAL A 53 -13.70 -9.31 24.62
C VAL A 53 -13.76 -10.00 23.26
N PHE A 54 -12.60 -10.26 22.67
CA PHE A 54 -12.50 -10.92 21.36
C PHE A 54 -11.38 -11.94 21.34
N GLU A 55 -11.52 -12.96 20.49
CA GLU A 55 -10.57 -14.04 20.29
C GLU A 55 -10.44 -14.35 18.80
N ASN A 56 -9.20 -14.56 18.35
CA ASN A 56 -8.90 -14.96 16.98
C ASN A 56 -8.83 -16.51 16.94
N PRO A 57 -9.65 -17.18 16.11
CA PRO A 57 -9.62 -18.64 16.02
C PRO A 57 -8.33 -19.18 15.36
N LYS A 58 -7.63 -18.37 14.56
CA LYS A 58 -6.46 -18.80 13.76
C LYS A 58 -5.30 -17.78 13.83
N PRO A 59 -4.69 -17.55 15.00
CA PRO A 59 -3.62 -16.58 15.13
C PRO A 59 -2.33 -17.07 14.44
N VAL A 60 -1.66 -16.17 13.73
CA VAL A 60 -0.35 -16.36 13.10
C VAL A 60 0.73 -15.63 13.92
N GLU A 61 1.94 -16.15 13.94
CA GLU A 61 3.07 -15.47 14.59
C GLU A 61 3.56 -14.33 13.69
N GLY A 62 3.69 -13.14 14.27
CA GLY A 62 4.09 -11.92 13.54
C GLY A 62 5.52 -11.47 13.85
N ASP A 63 6.04 -10.54 13.05
CA ASP A 63 7.24 -9.77 13.39
C ASP A 63 6.83 -8.50 14.15
N TYR A 64 7.35 -8.36 15.36
CA TYR A 64 7.04 -7.25 16.27
C TYR A 64 8.21 -6.27 16.42
N SER A 65 9.21 -6.37 15.54
CA SER A 65 10.37 -5.48 15.53
C SER A 65 9.92 -4.03 15.34
N GLY A 66 10.02 -3.22 16.40
CA GLY A 66 9.62 -1.81 16.40
C GLY A 66 8.23 -1.54 16.99
N LEU A 67 7.45 -2.56 17.36
CA LEU A 67 6.17 -2.37 18.06
C LEU A 67 6.40 -2.18 19.56
N ASP A 68 5.90 -1.08 20.13
CA ASP A 68 5.96 -0.87 21.58
C ASP A 68 4.83 -1.67 22.26
N VAL A 69 5.10 -2.21 23.43
CA VAL A 69 4.08 -2.94 24.19
C VAL A 69 3.12 -1.97 24.87
N PHE A 70 3.55 -0.75 25.16
CA PHE A 70 2.72 0.29 25.76
C PHE A 70 2.18 1.24 24.68
N GLN A 71 0.86 1.23 24.53
CA GLN A 71 0.14 2.02 23.54
C GLN A 71 -0.57 3.18 24.24
N ASP A 72 0.17 4.28 24.42
CA ASP A 72 -0.36 5.57 24.85
C ASP A 72 -0.70 6.42 23.62
N GLY A 73 -1.88 7.03 23.59
CA GLY A 73 -2.30 7.82 22.44
C GLY A 73 -3.77 8.23 22.43
N VAL A 74 -4.32 8.39 21.23
CA VAL A 74 -5.72 8.79 21.02
C VAL A 74 -6.51 7.69 20.30
N VAL A 75 -7.79 7.60 20.65
CA VAL A 75 -8.74 6.67 20.03
C VAL A 75 -9.04 7.16 18.61
N GLY A 76 -8.92 6.26 17.63
CA GLY A 76 -9.49 6.42 16.29
C GLY A 76 -10.85 5.75 16.23
N ASP A 77 -11.25 5.23 15.07
CA ASP A 77 -12.54 4.55 14.97
C ASP A 77 -12.53 3.21 15.70
N MET A 78 -13.43 3.04 16.68
CA MET A 78 -13.57 1.79 17.43
C MET A 78 -15.05 1.37 17.48
N THR A 79 -15.38 0.29 16.76
CA THR A 79 -16.74 -0.26 16.67
C THR A 79 -16.71 -1.74 16.33
N ALA A 80 -17.71 -2.48 16.82
CA ALA A 80 -17.99 -3.86 16.44
C ALA A 80 -19.16 -3.98 15.44
N SER A 81 -19.61 -2.85 14.88
CA SER A 81 -20.80 -2.75 14.03
C SER A 81 -20.57 -2.13 12.66
N LYS A 82 -19.29 -1.96 12.24
CA LYS A 82 -18.94 -1.49 10.89
C LYS A 82 -19.49 -2.49 9.86
N LYS A 83 -20.29 -2.02 8.91
CA LYS A 83 -20.88 -2.87 7.86
C LYS A 83 -19.89 -3.01 6.71
N VAL A 84 -19.53 -4.25 6.38
CA VAL A 84 -18.62 -4.56 5.27
C VAL A 84 -19.22 -5.64 4.37
N LYS A 85 -18.80 -5.65 3.09
CA LYS A 85 -19.15 -6.72 2.14
C LYS A 85 -18.18 -7.88 2.37
N ILE A 86 -18.72 -9.03 2.79
CA ILE A 86 -17.97 -10.26 3.01
C ILE A 86 -18.16 -11.13 1.77
N PRO A 87 -17.10 -11.43 1.01
CA PRO A 87 -17.17 -12.38 -0.09
C PRO A 87 -17.63 -13.75 0.41
N VAL A 88 -18.54 -14.39 -0.31
CA VAL A 88 -18.98 -15.75 0.01
C VAL A 88 -18.49 -16.68 -1.09
N ASP A 89 -18.09 -17.89 -0.70
CA ASP A 89 -17.76 -18.95 -1.65
C ASP A 89 -18.99 -19.20 -2.57
N PRO A 90 -18.82 -19.12 -3.91
CA PRO A 90 -19.89 -19.46 -4.85
C PRO A 90 -20.57 -20.81 -4.57
N ASP A 91 -19.83 -21.79 -4.01
CA ASP A 91 -20.34 -23.13 -3.70
C ASP A 91 -21.25 -23.18 -2.45
N GLU A 92 -21.21 -22.17 -1.57
CA GLU A 92 -22.07 -22.10 -0.38
C GLU A 92 -23.43 -21.43 -0.63
N ILE A 93 -23.65 -20.80 -1.79
CA ILE A 93 -24.89 -20.07 -2.08
C ILE A 93 -25.77 -20.79 -3.12
N VAL A 94 -26.97 -21.17 -2.70
CA VAL A 94 -28.01 -21.74 -3.57
C VAL A 94 -28.67 -20.62 -4.39
N GLY A 95 -28.24 -20.40 -5.65
CA GLY A 95 -28.87 -19.45 -6.57
C GLY A 95 -28.13 -19.26 -7.91
N GLN A 96 -28.85 -18.85 -8.97
CA GLN A 96 -28.24 -18.45 -10.25
C GLN A 96 -27.78 -16.99 -10.17
N PHE A 97 -26.48 -16.75 -10.39
CA PHE A 97 -25.94 -15.41 -10.53
C PHE A 97 -25.79 -15.04 -12.01
N GLY A 98 -26.14 -13.79 -12.34
CA GLY A 98 -25.80 -13.19 -13.64
C GLY A 98 -24.29 -12.92 -13.72
N ASN A 99 -23.73 -13.09 -14.91
CA ASN A 99 -22.30 -12.97 -15.21
C ASN A 99 -21.58 -11.82 -14.46
N GLY A 100 -20.53 -12.15 -13.71
CA GLY A 100 -19.47 -11.21 -13.31
C GLY A 100 -19.55 -10.58 -11.92
N LYS A 101 -20.53 -10.89 -11.07
CA LYS A 101 -20.57 -10.40 -9.68
C LYS A 101 -20.31 -11.52 -8.69
N HIS A 102 -19.18 -11.45 -7.99
CA HIS A 102 -18.91 -12.33 -6.84
C HIS A 102 -20.00 -12.12 -5.78
N PRO A 103 -20.60 -13.20 -5.25
CA PRO A 103 -21.62 -13.06 -4.25
C PRO A 103 -21.00 -12.58 -2.92
N TYR A 104 -21.71 -11.69 -2.24
CA TYR A 104 -21.29 -11.15 -0.95
C TYR A 104 -22.49 -11.08 0.00
N ILE A 105 -22.20 -11.15 1.29
CA ILE A 105 -23.15 -10.82 2.36
C ILE A 105 -22.67 -9.55 3.08
N ILE A 106 -23.60 -8.77 3.62
CA ILE A 106 -23.25 -7.63 4.47
C ILE A 106 -23.16 -8.13 5.90
N GLY A 107 -21.96 -8.07 6.48
CA GLY A 107 -21.68 -8.51 7.85
C GLY A 107 -21.20 -7.37 8.75
N ASN A 108 -21.10 -7.66 10.04
CA ASN A 108 -20.42 -6.79 10.99
C ASN A 108 -18.92 -7.09 10.97
N CYS A 109 -18.11 -6.05 10.95
CA CYS A 109 -16.67 -6.10 11.14
C CYS A 109 -16.31 -5.49 12.49
N LEU A 110 -15.40 -6.14 13.20
CA LEU A 110 -14.71 -5.54 14.33
C LEU A 110 -13.62 -4.62 13.79
N TYR A 111 -13.82 -3.32 13.97
CA TYR A 111 -12.90 -2.27 13.53
C TYR A 111 -12.39 -1.53 14.76
N LEU A 112 -11.09 -1.64 15.04
CA LEU A 112 -10.43 -0.99 16.16
C LEU A 112 -9.20 -0.24 15.65
N GLU A 113 -9.25 1.08 15.70
CA GLU A 113 -8.17 1.97 15.28
C GLU A 113 -7.77 2.88 16.42
N TRP A 114 -6.47 3.10 16.56
CA TRP A 114 -5.91 4.12 17.44
C TRP A 114 -4.62 4.68 16.87
N PHE A 115 -4.24 5.84 17.39
CA PHE A 115 -3.01 6.52 17.03
C PHE A 115 -2.11 6.56 18.27
N SER A 116 -1.09 5.72 18.25
CA SER A 116 -0.05 5.61 19.27
C SER A 116 1.01 6.69 19.08
N GLU A 117 1.44 7.32 20.17
CA GLU A 117 2.52 8.31 20.13
C GLU A 117 3.86 7.69 19.67
N ARG A 118 4.04 6.38 19.87
CA ARG A 118 5.29 5.67 19.54
C ARG A 118 5.23 4.89 18.25
N ASN A 119 4.08 4.28 17.95
CA ASN A 119 3.95 3.39 16.80
C ASN A 119 3.12 3.98 15.65
N GLY A 120 2.51 5.16 15.83
CA GLY A 120 1.62 5.75 14.84
C GLY A 120 0.26 5.04 14.79
N ARG A 121 -0.36 4.97 13.61
CA ARG A 121 -1.66 4.31 13.41
C ARG A 121 -1.54 2.79 13.62
N VAL A 122 -2.42 2.23 14.43
CA VAL A 122 -2.56 0.78 14.63
C VAL A 122 -4.01 0.38 14.37
N LEU A 123 -4.20 -0.73 13.66
CA LEU A 123 -5.48 -1.17 13.15
C LEU A 123 -5.71 -2.67 13.38
N ILE A 124 -6.91 -2.99 13.85
CA ILE A 124 -7.50 -4.33 13.78
C ILE A 124 -8.80 -4.19 12.99
N GLU A 125 -8.88 -4.82 11.83
CA GLU A 125 -10.08 -4.89 11.01
C GLU A 125 -10.33 -6.35 10.63
N THR A 126 -11.42 -6.94 11.13
CA THR A 126 -11.68 -8.37 10.91
C THR A 126 -13.16 -8.74 11.06
N THR A 127 -13.57 -9.73 10.28
CA THR A 127 -14.89 -10.38 10.37
C THR A 127 -14.84 -11.76 11.00
N ASP A 128 -13.63 -12.27 11.27
CA ASP A 128 -13.40 -13.69 11.57
C ASP A 128 -13.24 -13.99 13.07
N PHE A 129 -13.24 -12.95 13.90
CA PHE A 129 -13.08 -13.11 15.34
C PHE A 129 -14.39 -13.53 16.01
N ASP A 130 -14.26 -14.21 17.13
CA ASP A 130 -15.35 -14.41 18.07
C ASP A 130 -15.31 -13.27 19.10
N TRP A 131 -16.38 -12.47 19.23
CA TRP A 131 -16.41 -11.38 20.20
C TRP A 131 -17.72 -11.27 20.99
N ASN A 132 -17.60 -10.69 22.19
CA ASN A 132 -18.71 -10.41 23.10
C ASN A 132 -18.58 -9.00 23.69
N VAL A 133 -19.72 -8.29 23.76
CA VAL A 133 -19.81 -6.95 24.34
C VAL A 133 -20.68 -7.00 25.58
N SER A 134 -20.15 -6.51 26.71
CA SER A 134 -20.89 -6.43 27.96
C SER A 134 -21.99 -5.36 27.92
N LEU A 135 -22.89 -5.38 28.91
CA LEU A 135 -23.80 -4.26 29.12
C LEU A 135 -23.01 -2.95 29.36
N PRO A 136 -23.47 -1.83 28.79
CA PRO A 136 -22.79 -0.55 28.95
C PRO A 136 -23.04 0.06 30.33
N SER A 137 -21.99 0.64 30.92
CA SER A 137 -22.06 1.40 32.18
C SER A 137 -22.52 2.85 31.97
N TRP A 138 -22.37 3.36 30.75
CA TRP A 138 -22.83 4.66 30.28
C TRP A 138 -23.10 4.57 28.78
N THR A 139 -23.84 5.53 28.22
CA THR A 139 -24.20 5.52 26.80
C THR A 139 -23.76 6.80 26.12
N LEU A 140 -23.22 6.68 24.92
CA LEU A 140 -22.88 7.81 24.06
C LEU A 140 -24.14 8.32 23.35
N SER A 141 -24.41 9.62 23.43
CA SER A 141 -25.53 10.21 22.67
C SER A 141 -25.18 10.31 21.18
N GLU A 142 -26.18 10.52 20.32
CA GLU A 142 -25.94 10.68 18.88
C GLU A 142 -25.11 11.94 18.57
N THR A 143 -25.33 13.02 19.32
CA THR A 143 -24.53 14.25 19.19
C THR A 143 -23.09 14.00 19.61
N ASP A 144 -22.87 13.30 20.74
CA ASP A 144 -21.52 12.97 21.20
C ASP A 144 -20.80 11.98 20.26
N GLU A 145 -21.53 11.10 19.58
CA GLU A 145 -20.96 10.21 18.56
C GLU A 145 -20.49 10.99 17.33
N VAL A 146 -21.25 11.98 16.87
CA VAL A 146 -20.83 12.88 15.78
C VAL A 146 -19.57 13.65 16.19
N ASP A 147 -19.52 14.19 17.40
CA ASP A 147 -18.33 14.87 17.92
C ASP A 147 -17.13 13.92 18.04
N GLN A 148 -17.36 12.66 18.41
CA GLN A 148 -16.31 11.64 18.47
C GLN A 148 -15.78 11.28 17.08
N ARG A 149 -16.66 11.15 16.07
CA ARG A 149 -16.25 10.93 14.67
C ARG A 149 -15.36 12.06 14.15
N LEU A 150 -15.73 13.31 14.44
CA LEU A 150 -14.93 14.49 14.10
C LEU A 150 -13.55 14.47 14.79
N LYS A 151 -13.49 14.10 16.07
CA LYS A 151 -12.20 13.95 16.77
C LYS A 151 -11.33 12.84 16.19
N ASN A 152 -11.93 11.71 15.80
CA ASN A 152 -11.21 10.59 15.19
C ASN A 152 -10.68 10.96 13.79
N GLN A 153 -11.45 11.74 13.02
CA GLN A 153 -11.00 12.30 11.76
C GLN A 153 -9.84 13.27 11.95
N GLN A 154 -9.95 14.19 12.90
CA GLN A 154 -8.86 15.11 13.23
C GLN A 154 -7.59 14.35 13.66
N ALA A 155 -7.72 13.29 14.45
CA ALA A 155 -6.57 12.46 14.85
C ALA A 155 -5.87 11.80 13.64
N MET A 156 -6.61 11.45 12.58
CA MET A 156 -6.03 10.99 11.32
C MET A 156 -5.29 12.11 10.59
N PHE A 157 -5.85 13.32 10.56
CA PHE A 157 -5.21 14.48 9.93
C PHE A 157 -3.94 14.88 10.67
N ASP A 158 -3.98 14.97 12.00
CA ASP A 158 -2.82 15.22 12.84
C ASP A 158 -1.73 14.15 12.62
N PHE A 159 -2.11 12.89 12.42
CA PHE A 159 -1.18 11.82 12.07
C PHE A 159 -0.54 12.04 10.69
N MET A 160 -1.32 12.43 9.67
CA MET A 160 -0.80 12.73 8.33
C MET A 160 0.10 13.96 8.31
N ASP A 161 -0.26 15.01 9.04
CA ASP A 161 0.58 16.21 9.19
C ASP A 161 1.93 15.87 9.83
N ASN A 162 1.94 15.05 10.89
CA ASN A 162 3.18 14.61 11.53
C ASN A 162 4.06 13.78 10.56
N LEU A 163 3.44 12.93 9.72
CA LEU A 163 4.17 12.18 8.69
C LEU A 163 4.74 13.12 7.61
N SER A 164 3.94 14.06 7.13
CA SER A 164 4.36 15.05 6.13
C SER A 164 5.55 15.86 6.62
N GLN A 165 5.46 16.37 7.86
CA GLN A 165 6.55 17.12 8.49
C GLN A 165 7.82 16.29 8.61
N ALA A 166 7.72 15.02 9.04
CA ALA A 166 8.87 14.13 9.12
C ALA A 166 9.56 13.94 7.77
N ILE A 167 8.78 13.78 6.68
CA ILE A 167 9.28 13.66 5.30
C ILE A 167 9.99 14.95 4.85
N GLU A 168 9.52 16.12 5.30
CA GLU A 168 10.10 17.41 4.92
C GLU A 168 11.37 17.77 5.70
N THR A 169 11.41 17.50 7.01
CA THR A 169 12.55 17.86 7.88
C THR A 169 13.86 17.14 7.57
N ASP A 170 13.83 15.97 6.91
CA ASP A 170 15.03 15.19 6.66
C ASP A 170 15.96 15.81 5.59
N ASP A 171 15.50 16.81 4.81
CA ASP A 171 16.33 17.47 3.80
C ASP A 171 15.94 18.96 3.59
N GLU A 172 16.36 19.84 4.51
CA GLU A 172 16.45 21.30 4.28
C GLU A 172 17.62 21.66 3.32
N GLN A 173 17.92 20.83 2.32
CA GLN A 173 18.68 21.28 1.18
C GLN A 173 17.69 21.89 0.20
N GLU A 174 17.56 23.22 0.21
CA GLU A 174 16.87 23.98 -0.84
C GLU A 174 17.38 23.48 -2.19
N ILE A 175 16.54 22.73 -2.91
CA ILE A 175 16.84 22.29 -4.28
C ILE A 175 16.86 23.58 -5.11
N PRO A 176 18.00 24.00 -5.66
CA PRO A 176 18.04 25.20 -6.49
C PRO A 176 17.16 24.92 -7.72
N VAL A 177 16.10 25.70 -7.91
CA VAL A 177 15.07 25.54 -8.96
C VAL A 177 15.63 25.66 -10.40
N THR A 178 16.94 25.81 -10.55
CA THR A 178 17.60 26.18 -11.81
C THR A 178 18.82 25.33 -12.17
N GLU A 179 19.26 24.38 -11.34
CA GLU A 179 20.35 23.46 -11.67
C GLU A 179 19.82 22.02 -11.79
N GLU A 180 20.27 21.28 -12.81
CA GLU A 180 20.02 19.85 -12.94
C GLU A 180 20.37 19.14 -11.63
N MET A 181 19.43 18.37 -11.11
CA MET A 181 19.58 17.67 -9.84
C MET A 181 20.54 16.49 -10.04
N ASN A 182 21.48 16.32 -9.11
CA ASN A 182 22.38 15.18 -9.13
C ASN A 182 21.68 13.87 -8.73
N GLU A 183 22.36 12.74 -8.92
CA GLU A 183 21.81 11.39 -8.63
C GLU A 183 21.37 11.16 -7.17
N PHE A 184 21.88 11.95 -6.20
CA PHE A 184 21.51 11.83 -4.79
C PHE A 184 20.28 12.68 -4.49
N GLN A 185 20.18 13.86 -5.10
CA GLN A 185 19.01 14.75 -4.98
C GLN A 185 17.77 14.11 -5.62
N TRP A 186 17.92 13.48 -6.77
CA TRP A 186 16.82 12.73 -7.40
C TRP A 186 16.37 11.54 -6.56
N GLU A 187 17.30 10.79 -5.97
CA GLU A 187 16.95 9.68 -5.08
C GLU A 187 16.18 10.17 -3.85
N ALA A 188 16.62 11.26 -3.21
CA ALA A 188 15.92 11.86 -2.08
C ALA A 188 14.51 12.34 -2.48
N PHE A 189 14.39 13.02 -3.62
CA PHE A 189 13.10 13.45 -4.15
C PHE A 189 12.15 12.28 -4.42
N LEU A 190 12.64 11.22 -5.05
CA LEU A 190 11.87 10.02 -5.33
C LEU A 190 11.43 9.31 -4.05
N GLN A 191 12.26 9.27 -3.02
CA GLN A 191 11.88 8.73 -1.71
C GLN A 191 10.76 9.56 -1.06
N LYS A 192 10.81 10.90 -1.17
CA LYS A 192 9.70 11.77 -0.72
C LYS A 192 8.42 11.51 -1.50
N SER A 193 8.53 11.31 -2.82
CA SER A 193 7.38 10.98 -3.68
C SER A 193 6.77 9.62 -3.34
N ASP A 194 7.59 8.60 -3.10
CA ASP A 194 7.14 7.28 -2.65
C ASP A 194 6.41 7.41 -1.29
N ALA A 195 6.99 8.12 -0.32
CA ALA A 195 6.39 8.30 1.00
C ALA A 195 5.03 9.04 0.95
N ARG A 196 4.90 10.06 0.08
CA ARG A 196 3.61 10.74 -0.17
C ARG A 196 2.60 9.83 -0.86
N SER A 197 3.06 8.94 -1.74
CA SER A 197 2.20 7.94 -2.39
C SER A 197 1.67 6.93 -1.37
N ASP A 198 2.50 6.51 -0.41
CA ASP A 198 2.07 5.64 0.70
C ASP A 198 1.03 6.32 1.60
N MET A 199 1.20 7.62 1.88
CA MET A 199 0.19 8.42 2.60
C MET A 199 -1.15 8.46 1.84
N LEU A 200 -1.09 8.67 0.52
CA LEU A 200 -2.27 8.69 -0.33
C LEU A 200 -3.01 7.34 -0.32
N LEU A 201 -2.27 6.23 -0.44
CA LEU A 201 -2.85 4.89 -0.38
C LEU A 201 -3.57 4.65 0.97
N GLU A 202 -2.94 5.03 2.08
CA GLU A 202 -3.52 4.91 3.42
C GLU A 202 -4.82 5.72 3.59
N LEU A 203 -4.91 6.91 2.97
CA LEU A 203 -6.13 7.73 2.96
C LEU A 203 -7.23 7.10 2.11
N PHE A 204 -6.90 6.57 0.93
CA PHE A 204 -7.87 5.85 0.09
C PHE A 204 -8.39 4.58 0.75
N GLU A 205 -7.54 3.84 1.48
CA GLU A 205 -8.00 2.69 2.27
C GLU A 205 -9.00 3.10 3.35
N LYS A 206 -8.86 4.29 3.94
CA LYS A 206 -9.77 4.78 4.99
C LYS A 206 -11.04 5.40 4.43
N TYR A 207 -10.93 6.23 3.40
CA TYR A 207 -12.00 7.10 2.91
C TYR A 207 -12.53 6.73 1.52
N GLY A 208 -12.01 5.69 0.86
CA GLY A 208 -12.36 5.33 -0.51
C GLY A 208 -13.84 5.03 -0.75
N ASP A 209 -14.57 4.58 0.28
CA ASP A 209 -16.01 4.36 0.23
C ASP A 209 -16.85 5.60 0.62
N ASP A 210 -16.22 6.69 1.07
CA ASP A 210 -16.91 7.93 1.47
C ASP A 210 -17.26 8.78 0.23
N PRO A 211 -18.50 9.30 0.11
CA PRO A 211 -18.86 10.21 -0.98
C PRO A 211 -17.99 11.47 -1.08
N ARG A 212 -17.34 11.88 0.01
CA ARG A 212 -16.41 13.02 0.07
C ARG A 212 -14.95 12.60 0.07
N CYS A 213 -14.62 11.40 -0.43
CA CYS A 213 -13.26 10.88 -0.44
C CYS A 213 -12.25 11.90 -0.99
N GLU A 214 -12.53 12.53 -2.13
CA GLU A 214 -11.65 13.51 -2.76
C GLU A 214 -11.37 14.72 -1.85
N GLU A 215 -12.42 15.27 -1.22
CA GLU A 215 -12.31 16.41 -0.30
C GLU A 215 -11.45 16.05 0.93
N LEU A 216 -11.71 14.88 1.52
CA LEU A 216 -11.00 14.40 2.71
C LEU A 216 -9.54 14.06 2.44
N VAL A 217 -9.25 13.49 1.27
CA VAL A 217 -7.89 13.19 0.83
C VAL A 217 -7.13 14.47 0.57
N ALA A 218 -7.72 15.42 -0.16
CA ALA A 218 -7.08 16.69 -0.47
C ALA A 218 -6.78 17.49 0.81
N GLU A 219 -7.74 17.58 1.73
CA GLU A 219 -7.55 18.26 3.03
C GLU A 219 -6.43 17.59 3.84
N ALA A 220 -6.42 16.26 3.95
CA ALA A 220 -5.38 15.52 4.68
C ALA A 220 -3.99 15.61 4.03
N MET A 221 -3.91 15.77 2.72
CA MET A 221 -2.65 15.93 1.97
C MET A 221 -2.20 17.41 1.90
N GLY A 222 -3.00 18.34 2.43
CA GLY A 222 -2.75 19.78 2.32
C GLY A 222 -2.86 20.32 0.88
N TRP A 223 -3.65 19.66 0.02
CA TRP A 223 -3.87 20.08 -1.36
C TRP A 223 -5.03 21.07 -1.44
N GLU A 224 -4.82 22.16 -2.19
CA GLU A 224 -5.90 23.06 -2.57
C GLU A 224 -6.70 22.43 -3.71
N ILE A 225 -7.99 22.18 -3.49
CA ILE A 225 -8.89 21.75 -4.56
C ILE A 225 -9.18 22.97 -5.41
N GLU A 226 -8.44 23.14 -6.50
CA GLU A 226 -8.81 24.11 -7.52
C GLU A 226 -10.11 23.64 -8.16
N SER A 227 -11.19 24.42 -7.98
CA SER A 227 -12.42 24.22 -8.74
C SER A 227 -12.12 24.57 -10.20
N VAL A 228 -11.71 23.58 -10.98
CA VAL A 228 -11.65 23.72 -12.43
C VAL A 228 -13.11 23.79 -12.90
N GLU A 229 -13.63 25.00 -13.04
CA GLU A 229 -14.86 25.24 -13.79
C GLU A 229 -14.56 24.90 -15.25
N PHE A 230 -14.81 23.65 -15.63
CA PHE A 230 -14.87 23.28 -17.04
C PHE A 230 -16.02 24.10 -17.65
N PRO A 231 -15.77 25.00 -18.60
CA PRO A 231 -16.84 25.72 -19.26
C PRO A 231 -17.83 24.71 -19.84
N GLU A 232 -19.14 24.86 -19.60
CA GLU A 232 -20.16 23.94 -20.16
C GLU A 232 -20.06 23.82 -21.70
N ALA A 233 -19.52 24.85 -22.36
CA ALA A 233 -19.25 24.86 -23.81
C ALA A 233 -18.00 24.05 -24.23
N GLU A 234 -17.11 23.77 -23.29
CA GLU A 234 -15.99 22.82 -23.45
C GLU A 234 -16.37 21.44 -22.92
N GLN A 235 -17.44 21.25 -22.16
CA GLN A 235 -17.84 19.90 -21.71
C GLN A 235 -18.31 19.02 -22.88
N ASP A 236 -19.00 19.62 -23.85
CA ASP A 236 -19.38 18.98 -25.12
C ASP A 236 -18.17 18.77 -26.05
N ASP A 237 -17.13 19.61 -25.93
CA ASP A 237 -15.90 19.51 -26.73
C ASP A 237 -14.85 18.61 -26.06
N TRP A 238 -14.86 18.45 -24.74
CA TRP A 238 -14.10 17.42 -24.03
C TRP A 238 -14.80 16.09 -24.19
N GLU A 239 -16.12 15.92 -24.04
CA GLU A 239 -16.74 14.63 -24.38
C GLU A 239 -16.63 14.30 -25.87
N SER A 240 -16.69 15.28 -26.79
CA SER A 240 -16.54 15.04 -28.24
C SER A 240 -15.09 15.04 -28.76
N GLN A 241 -14.11 15.64 -28.07
CA GLN A 241 -12.67 15.50 -28.39
C GLN A 241 -12.03 14.39 -27.55
N THR A 242 -12.59 14.03 -26.40
CA THR A 242 -12.20 12.83 -25.67
C THR A 242 -12.82 11.63 -26.35
N GLU A 243 -14.12 11.56 -26.66
CA GLU A 243 -14.63 10.47 -27.52
C GLU A 243 -14.14 10.60 -28.98
N GLY A 244 -14.05 11.78 -29.56
CA GLY A 244 -13.64 11.94 -30.97
C GLY A 244 -12.13 11.98 -31.23
N ALA A 245 -11.27 12.20 -30.23
CA ALA A 245 -9.81 12.04 -30.34
C ALA A 245 -9.28 10.80 -29.60
N LEU A 246 -10.09 10.14 -28.73
CA LEU A 246 -9.84 8.74 -28.33
C LEU A 246 -10.38 7.74 -29.37
N PHE A 247 -11.31 8.13 -30.25
CA PHE A 247 -11.87 7.29 -31.32
C PHE A 247 -11.80 7.88 -32.74
N GLN A 248 -11.03 8.94 -32.98
CA GLN A 248 -10.44 9.09 -34.31
C GLN A 248 -9.35 8.02 -34.41
N GLU A 249 -9.73 6.90 -35.02
CA GLU A 249 -8.80 5.95 -35.63
C GLU A 249 -7.92 6.73 -36.62
N ASP A 250 -6.89 7.41 -36.12
CA ASP A 250 -5.61 7.33 -36.80
C ASP A 250 -5.33 5.82 -36.87
N GLU A 251 -5.24 5.27 -38.08
CA GLU A 251 -4.88 3.88 -38.37
C GLU A 251 -3.43 3.57 -37.93
N SER A 252 -3.07 3.89 -36.69
CA SER A 252 -1.92 3.37 -35.98
C SER A 252 -2.46 2.54 -34.82
N ASP A 253 -2.30 1.22 -34.94
CA ASP A 253 -2.58 0.18 -33.94
C ASP A 253 -2.45 0.70 -32.49
N PRO A 254 -3.44 0.47 -31.59
CA PRO A 254 -3.30 0.72 -30.16
C PRO A 254 -2.42 -0.36 -29.51
N GLU A 255 -1.23 -0.59 -30.04
CA GLU A 255 -0.16 -1.21 -29.26
C GLU A 255 0.28 -0.19 -28.22
N GLU A 256 0.04 -0.52 -26.96
CA GLU A 256 0.57 0.14 -25.76
C GLU A 256 2.04 0.54 -26.02
N TYR A 257 2.32 1.84 -26.19
CA TYR A 257 3.65 2.31 -26.56
C TYR A 257 4.67 1.88 -25.51
N LEU A 258 5.51 0.91 -25.87
CA LEU A 258 6.61 0.42 -25.04
C LEU A 258 7.93 0.99 -25.54
N PRO A 259 8.69 1.72 -24.69
CA PRO A 259 10.02 2.20 -25.02
C PRO A 259 10.91 1.08 -25.57
N ASN A 260 11.36 1.24 -26.82
CA ASN A 260 12.20 0.25 -27.47
C ASN A 260 13.66 0.43 -27.03
N HIS A 261 14.01 -0.18 -25.89
CA HIS A 261 15.38 -0.24 -25.40
C HIS A 261 15.83 -1.69 -25.21
N PRO A 262 17.03 -2.10 -25.68
CA PRO A 262 17.50 -3.48 -25.58
C PRO A 262 17.44 -4.07 -24.17
N LEU A 263 17.76 -3.25 -23.16
CA LEU A 263 17.71 -3.64 -21.75
C LEU A 263 16.28 -3.92 -21.24
N ILE A 264 15.29 -3.16 -21.74
CA ILE A 264 13.87 -3.37 -21.40
C ILE A 264 13.43 -4.70 -22.02
N SER A 265 13.73 -4.89 -23.32
CA SER A 265 13.39 -6.13 -24.03
C SER A 265 14.03 -7.36 -23.38
N GLU A 266 15.31 -7.29 -23.00
CA GLU A 266 16.00 -8.38 -22.30
C GLU A 266 15.32 -8.71 -20.96
N MET A 267 14.96 -7.69 -20.17
CA MET A 267 14.28 -7.93 -18.90
C MET A 267 12.84 -8.44 -19.06
N MET A 268 12.13 -8.01 -20.10
CA MET A 268 10.81 -8.55 -20.46
C MET A 268 10.87 -10.02 -20.88
N ASP A 269 11.88 -10.41 -21.66
CA ASP A 269 12.12 -11.80 -22.04
C ASP A 269 12.39 -12.66 -20.80
N ILE A 270 13.22 -12.17 -19.87
CA ILE A 270 13.48 -12.85 -18.60
C ILE A 270 12.19 -13.03 -17.79
N THR A 271 11.41 -11.96 -17.64
CA THR A 271 10.15 -11.95 -16.88
C THR A 271 9.14 -12.93 -17.47
N SER A 272 8.99 -12.94 -18.80
CA SER A 272 8.11 -13.87 -19.53
C SER A 272 8.54 -15.32 -19.34
N ARG A 273 9.85 -15.59 -19.34
CA ARG A 273 10.40 -16.94 -19.04
C ARG A 273 10.13 -17.34 -17.59
N ILE A 274 10.29 -16.44 -16.61
CA ILE A 274 9.95 -16.71 -15.21
C ILE A 274 8.48 -17.11 -15.10
N PHE A 275 7.58 -16.32 -15.71
CA PHE A 275 6.14 -16.58 -15.70
C PHE A 275 5.83 -17.96 -16.29
N PHE A 276 6.30 -18.25 -17.51
CA PHE A 276 6.02 -19.52 -18.17
C PHE A 276 6.57 -20.74 -17.41
N GLU A 277 7.79 -20.65 -16.88
CA GLU A 277 8.41 -21.76 -16.15
C GLU A 277 7.71 -22.02 -14.80
N THR A 278 7.27 -20.97 -14.11
CA THR A 278 6.56 -21.08 -12.82
C THR A 278 5.12 -21.54 -12.99
N GLU A 279 4.40 -21.03 -13.99
CA GLU A 279 3.01 -21.40 -14.28
C GLU A 279 2.91 -22.84 -14.78
N SER A 280 3.75 -23.25 -15.74
CA SER A 280 3.76 -24.62 -16.29
C SER A 280 4.00 -25.70 -15.23
N ARG A 281 4.64 -25.33 -14.11
CA ARG A 281 4.92 -26.21 -12.96
C ARG A 281 3.98 -26.02 -11.79
N LYS A 282 2.99 -25.12 -11.91
CA LYS A 282 2.03 -24.78 -10.84
C LYS A 282 2.73 -24.36 -9.54
N LEU A 283 3.79 -23.56 -9.66
CA LEU A 283 4.52 -23.02 -8.51
C LEU A 283 3.85 -21.76 -7.93
N LEU A 284 2.95 -21.15 -8.70
CA LEU A 284 2.17 -19.97 -8.29
C LEU A 284 0.93 -20.41 -7.50
N ASN A 285 0.55 -19.63 -6.48
CA ASN A 285 -0.63 -19.83 -5.65
C ASN A 285 -1.17 -18.48 -5.15
N ASP A 286 -2.25 -18.47 -4.36
CA ASP A 286 -2.82 -17.22 -3.83
C ASP A 286 -2.09 -16.68 -2.58
N GLU A 287 -1.06 -17.38 -2.08
CA GLU A 287 -0.33 -16.95 -0.89
C GLU A 287 0.71 -15.88 -1.24
N THR A 288 0.57 -14.68 -0.67
CA THR A 288 1.53 -13.57 -0.88
C THR A 288 2.94 -13.90 -0.36
N SER A 289 3.05 -14.82 0.60
CA SER A 289 4.32 -15.29 1.15
C SER A 289 5.06 -16.28 0.25
N ASN A 290 4.42 -16.76 -0.83
CA ASN A 290 5.05 -17.69 -1.75
C ASN A 290 6.21 -17.02 -2.50
N PRO A 291 7.44 -17.53 -2.40
CA PRO A 291 8.61 -16.93 -3.02
C PRO A 291 8.55 -16.94 -4.55
N TRP A 292 7.77 -17.83 -5.18
CA TRP A 292 7.58 -17.81 -6.64
C TRP A 292 6.70 -16.64 -7.10
N ASN A 293 5.67 -16.29 -6.31
CA ASN A 293 4.87 -15.08 -6.56
C ASN A 293 5.72 -13.83 -6.38
N GLN A 294 6.56 -13.79 -5.34
CA GLN A 294 7.48 -12.67 -5.08
C GLN A 294 8.53 -12.54 -6.19
N LEU A 295 9.08 -13.66 -6.67
CA LEU A 295 10.03 -13.67 -7.80
C LEU A 295 9.42 -13.03 -9.05
N LEU A 296 8.20 -13.45 -9.41
CA LEU A 296 7.48 -12.90 -10.56
C LEU A 296 7.22 -11.40 -10.38
N TRP A 297 6.73 -11.00 -9.20
CA TRP A 297 6.46 -9.61 -8.87
C TRP A 297 7.72 -8.74 -8.97
N HIS A 298 8.85 -9.16 -8.38
CA HIS A 298 10.11 -8.42 -8.46
C HIS A 298 10.61 -8.28 -9.91
N SER A 299 10.45 -9.33 -10.73
CA SER A 299 10.84 -9.27 -12.15
C SER A 299 10.00 -8.28 -12.96
N GLN A 300 8.68 -8.24 -12.75
CA GLN A 300 7.76 -7.28 -13.38
C GLN A 300 8.06 -5.84 -12.94
N MET A 301 8.29 -5.62 -11.64
CA MET A 301 8.65 -4.30 -11.12
C MET A 301 9.99 -3.80 -11.68
N THR A 302 10.95 -4.69 -11.92
CA THR A 302 12.21 -4.34 -12.58
C THR A 302 11.95 -3.80 -13.98
N VAL A 303 11.09 -4.46 -14.78
CA VAL A 303 10.71 -3.98 -16.12
C VAL A 303 10.09 -2.58 -16.03
N SER A 304 9.12 -2.37 -15.13
CA SER A 304 8.47 -1.07 -14.94
C SER A 304 9.46 0.05 -14.61
N LYS A 305 10.43 -0.19 -13.71
CA LYS A 305 11.47 0.80 -13.37
C LYS A 305 12.45 1.04 -14.52
N LEU A 306 12.76 0.04 -15.34
CA LEU A 306 13.58 0.22 -16.53
C LEU A 306 12.86 1.04 -17.61
N ILE A 307 11.56 0.82 -17.80
CA ILE A 307 10.72 1.64 -18.69
C ILE A 307 10.79 3.10 -18.24
N GLY A 308 10.49 3.38 -16.97
CA GLY A 308 10.53 4.75 -16.45
C GLY A 308 11.91 5.42 -16.51
N ALA A 309 13.00 4.64 -16.38
CA ALA A 309 14.37 5.18 -16.48
C ALA A 309 14.78 5.56 -17.91
N LEU A 310 14.21 4.89 -18.93
CA LEU A 310 14.73 4.90 -20.29
C LEU A 310 13.72 5.42 -21.32
N GLU A 311 12.50 5.76 -20.90
CA GLU A 311 11.48 6.34 -21.76
C GLU A 311 11.98 7.60 -22.48
N GLU A 312 12.50 8.57 -21.74
CA GLU A 312 13.07 9.80 -22.31
C GLU A 312 14.28 9.52 -23.21
N VAL A 313 15.12 8.55 -22.81
CA VAL A 313 16.29 8.10 -23.59
C VAL A 313 15.85 7.56 -24.96
N THR A 314 14.78 6.76 -25.00
CA THR A 314 14.27 6.19 -26.27
C THR A 314 13.55 7.20 -27.14
N ARG A 315 13.02 8.28 -26.55
CA ARG A 315 12.37 9.37 -27.28
C ARG A 315 13.34 10.42 -27.81
N GLU A 316 14.65 10.27 -27.56
CA GLU A 316 15.69 11.26 -27.87
C GLU A 316 15.38 12.66 -27.28
N VAL A 317 14.59 12.70 -26.20
CA VAL A 317 14.37 13.90 -25.38
C VAL A 317 15.54 13.98 -24.41
N ASP A 318 16.18 15.15 -24.31
CA ASP A 318 17.39 15.39 -23.51
C ASP A 318 17.20 14.90 -22.06
N PRO A 319 17.68 13.69 -21.73
CA PRO A 319 17.27 13.03 -20.50
C PRO A 319 18.20 13.47 -19.38
N GLU A 320 17.62 13.89 -18.25
CA GLU A 320 18.43 14.40 -17.14
C GLU A 320 19.31 13.27 -16.56
N PRO A 321 20.65 13.38 -16.63
CA PRO A 321 21.53 12.27 -16.28
C PRO A 321 21.38 11.82 -14.82
N GLY A 322 21.10 12.76 -13.90
CA GLY A 322 20.84 12.47 -12.49
C GLY A 322 19.59 11.61 -12.30
N PHE A 323 18.50 11.94 -13.00
CA PHE A 323 17.23 11.20 -12.95
C PHE A 323 17.39 9.78 -13.48
N VAL A 324 17.99 9.63 -14.67
CA VAL A 324 18.24 8.32 -15.28
C VAL A 324 19.04 7.43 -14.34
N VAL A 325 20.12 7.96 -13.73
CA VAL A 325 20.96 7.17 -12.82
C VAL A 325 20.23 6.81 -11.53
N ALA A 326 19.43 7.71 -10.95
CA ALA A 326 18.62 7.41 -9.77
C ALA A 326 17.61 6.28 -10.05
N THR A 327 16.86 6.37 -11.15
CA THR A 327 15.87 5.34 -11.52
C THR A 327 16.54 4.01 -11.89
N LEU A 328 17.71 4.03 -12.54
CA LEU A 328 18.52 2.84 -12.78
C LEU A 328 19.05 2.20 -11.49
N LYS A 329 19.40 2.96 -10.45
CA LYS A 329 19.74 2.40 -9.12
C LYS A 329 18.56 1.64 -8.51
N ARG A 330 17.35 2.18 -8.64
CA ARG A 330 16.12 1.51 -8.17
C ARG A 330 15.85 0.22 -8.95
N ALA A 331 16.01 0.23 -10.28
CA ALA A 331 15.94 -0.98 -11.10
C ALA A 331 17.02 -2.01 -10.70
N LEU A 332 18.26 -1.58 -10.48
CA LEU A 332 19.37 -2.43 -10.04
C LEU A 332 19.08 -3.12 -8.71
N HIS A 333 18.50 -2.40 -7.74
CA HIS A 333 18.07 -2.98 -6.47
C HIS A 333 17.04 -4.09 -6.68
N LEU A 334 16.04 -3.86 -7.54
CA LEU A 334 15.03 -4.87 -7.88
C LEU A 334 15.62 -6.09 -8.60
N VAL A 335 16.65 -5.92 -9.44
CA VAL A 335 17.40 -7.06 -10.01
C VAL A 335 18.06 -7.88 -8.91
N HIS A 336 18.70 -7.25 -7.91
CA HIS A 336 19.32 -7.98 -6.78
C HIS A 336 18.27 -8.71 -5.94
N MET A 337 17.11 -8.10 -5.71
CA MET A 337 15.97 -8.76 -5.04
C MET A 337 15.45 -9.94 -5.86
N THR A 338 15.32 -9.80 -7.18
CA THR A 338 14.90 -10.89 -8.08
C THR A 338 15.88 -12.06 -8.02
N ILE A 339 17.19 -11.80 -8.06
CA ILE A 339 18.23 -12.85 -7.93
C ILE A 339 18.15 -13.53 -6.56
N SER A 340 18.05 -12.75 -5.49
CA SER A 340 18.00 -13.27 -4.11
C SER A 340 16.74 -14.12 -3.89
N THR A 341 15.61 -13.69 -4.43
CA THR A 341 14.33 -14.41 -4.33
C THR A 341 14.35 -15.69 -5.16
N LEU A 342 14.99 -15.68 -6.33
CA LEU A 342 15.22 -16.89 -7.12
C LEU A 342 16.06 -17.92 -6.35
N GLU A 343 17.11 -17.47 -5.67
CA GLU A 343 17.95 -18.33 -4.83
C GLU A 343 17.18 -18.90 -3.64
N ALA A 344 16.37 -18.07 -2.97
CA ALA A 344 15.51 -18.49 -1.87
C ALA A 344 14.48 -19.52 -2.35
N ALA A 345 13.79 -19.25 -3.45
CA ALA A 345 12.80 -20.16 -4.06
C ALA A 345 13.45 -21.49 -4.49
N GLN A 346 14.65 -21.43 -5.05
CA GLN A 346 15.45 -22.60 -5.43
C GLN A 346 15.83 -23.45 -4.21
N SER A 347 16.14 -22.84 -3.07
CA SER A 347 16.51 -23.57 -1.84
C SER A 347 15.37 -24.43 -1.26
N LEU A 348 14.12 -24.09 -1.57
CA LEU A 348 12.93 -24.83 -1.16
C LEU A 348 12.65 -26.05 -2.04
N GLN A 349 13.29 -26.15 -3.20
CA GLN A 349 13.13 -27.27 -4.10
C GLN A 349 14.16 -28.37 -3.85
N THR A 350 13.72 -29.63 -3.92
CA THR A 350 14.60 -30.81 -3.78
C THR A 350 15.45 -31.08 -5.02
N LYS A 351 15.11 -30.47 -6.17
CA LYS A 351 15.84 -30.59 -7.42
C LYS A 351 16.09 -29.21 -8.00
N HIS A 352 17.36 -28.90 -8.26
CA HIS A 352 17.74 -27.70 -9.00
C HIS A 352 17.47 -27.92 -10.49
N GLU A 353 16.80 -26.98 -11.11
CA GLU A 353 16.45 -27.04 -12.53
C GLU A 353 17.35 -26.12 -13.36
N ASN A 354 17.68 -26.54 -14.59
CA ASN A 354 18.61 -25.80 -15.45
C ASN A 354 18.11 -24.41 -15.84
N TRP A 355 16.79 -24.22 -16.00
CA TRP A 355 16.22 -22.92 -16.36
C TRP A 355 16.50 -21.85 -15.29
N GLN A 356 16.59 -22.24 -14.01
CA GLN A 356 16.90 -21.31 -12.92
C GLN A 356 18.31 -20.75 -13.06
N LEU A 357 19.26 -21.59 -13.48
CA LEU A 357 20.64 -21.17 -13.74
C LEU A 357 20.72 -20.23 -14.95
N ASP A 358 19.94 -20.52 -16.00
CA ASP A 358 19.88 -19.69 -17.19
C ASP A 358 19.28 -18.31 -16.89
N ILE A 359 18.16 -18.27 -16.15
CA ILE A 359 17.52 -17.02 -15.72
C ILE A 359 18.46 -16.22 -14.81
N ARG A 360 19.09 -16.88 -13.84
CA ARG A 360 20.10 -16.24 -12.98
C ARG A 360 21.22 -15.61 -13.81
N ARG A 361 21.74 -16.32 -14.81
CA ARG A 361 22.79 -15.82 -15.69
C ARG A 361 22.32 -14.60 -16.50
N SER A 362 21.10 -14.62 -17.05
CA SER A 362 20.51 -13.49 -17.75
C SER A 362 20.31 -12.28 -16.82
N LEU A 363 19.84 -12.48 -15.59
CA LEU A 363 19.72 -11.40 -14.59
C LEU A 363 21.07 -10.76 -14.26
N PHE A 364 22.16 -11.53 -14.19
CA PHE A 364 23.50 -10.96 -14.06
C PHE A 364 23.94 -10.17 -15.30
N GLY A 365 23.53 -10.58 -16.50
CA GLY A 365 23.75 -9.81 -17.73
C GLY A 365 23.07 -8.44 -17.68
N VAL A 366 21.77 -8.42 -17.37
CA VAL A 366 21.00 -7.18 -17.18
C VAL A 366 21.64 -6.30 -16.10
N ARG A 367 22.08 -6.89 -14.98
CA ARG A 367 22.78 -6.17 -13.90
C ARG A 367 24.02 -5.43 -14.40
N GLU A 368 24.89 -6.08 -15.18
CA GLU A 368 26.09 -5.44 -15.72
C GLU A 368 25.73 -4.35 -16.73
N SER A 369 24.76 -4.59 -17.61
CA SER A 369 24.27 -3.60 -18.57
C SER A 369 23.72 -2.34 -17.88
N ILE A 370 22.99 -2.49 -16.77
CA ILE A 370 22.53 -1.36 -15.94
C ILE A 370 23.72 -0.57 -15.39
N LEU A 371 24.73 -1.26 -14.84
CA LEU A 371 25.91 -0.62 -14.25
C LEU A 371 26.72 0.17 -15.29
N ASP A 372 26.89 -0.37 -16.50
CA ASP A 372 27.57 0.29 -17.60
C ASP A 372 26.80 1.53 -18.09
N LEU A 373 25.47 1.44 -18.16
CA LEU A 373 24.62 2.56 -18.52
C LEU A 373 24.70 3.67 -17.46
N MET A 374 24.63 3.32 -16.18
CA MET A 374 24.82 4.27 -15.08
C MET A 374 26.18 4.98 -15.15
N GLN A 375 27.27 4.26 -15.45
CA GLN A 375 28.59 4.87 -15.62
C GLN A 375 28.63 5.85 -16.80
N THR A 376 27.92 5.54 -17.88
CA THR A 376 27.84 6.41 -19.06
C THR A 376 27.14 7.72 -18.72
N TYR A 377 25.97 7.67 -18.07
CA TYR A 377 25.25 8.88 -17.68
C TYR A 377 25.96 9.69 -16.60
N ARG A 378 26.67 9.05 -15.66
CA ARG A 378 27.54 9.75 -14.69
C ARG A 378 28.69 10.52 -15.35
N ARG A 379 29.18 10.07 -16.50
CA ARG A 379 30.22 10.76 -17.26
C ARG A 379 29.67 11.88 -18.13
N ASN A 380 28.39 11.80 -18.51
CA ASN A 380 27.73 12.80 -19.35
C ASN A 380 27.12 13.94 -18.51
N GLY A 381 26.72 13.67 -17.27
CA GLY A 381 26.20 14.67 -16.32
C GLY A 381 27.23 15.23 -15.33
N ALA A 382 28.54 15.04 -15.60
CA ALA A 382 29.65 15.63 -14.86
C ALA A 382 30.48 16.52 -15.80
#